data_AF-A0A1H3DY08-F1
#
_entry.id   AF-A0A1H3DY08-F1
#
_cell.length_a   1.000
_cell.length_b   1.000
_cell.length_c   1.000
_cell.angle_alpha   90.00
_cell.angle_beta   90.00
_cell.angle_gamma   90.00
#
_symmetry.space_group_name_H-M   'P 1'
#
loop_
_entity.id
_entity.type
_entity.pdbx_description
1 polymer ?
#
loop_
_entity_poly.entity_id
_entity_poly.type
_entity_poly.pdbx_seq_one_letter_code
_entity_poly.pdbx_strand_id
1 'polypeptide(L)'
;MVFARTATGIRADVGALASQIHPVFMLPPIAASWFGAIVAGAPSIPAGAVHALAAFFAVYTAHVKDGYVDFHLRGEDDDHPMTADGCRIALLGASLGFCGCLVGVWLLAGPAAAALVLPMWVIGYLHAPQLDTTPVGATMGYPTGIAVAMVGGYVVQTGAVASVGSGGGSGGVGGIADLGGTGGPTTILAFAAVFLVVLTGVKVVDDESDHAYDASIDKRTVAVLLGPERARRLAYGLFALGGTMVLWGTVSGVFSPSAPAAVAVFATVAVVAYRAPSDLATMLLIRGTYLFLALLVVATWYRPLDPVGLPDVTALGPVTYLATEAVFGTVAFGLLYRANALRRARVTIAAIYPVAYVWDWYTLEVGVFAIVTRTGYDLFGIPIEEHLFMVVVPAFVLGVHETIRSMHGPAEAGGEPGSEAEADDGTDGGAGSEGRRDGS
;
A
#
# COMPACT_ATOMS: atom_id res chain seq x y z
N MET A 1 -35.33 -14.93 25.21
CA MET A 1 -34.68 -13.84 24.48
C MET A 1 -33.21 -14.02 24.66
N VAL A 2 -32.52 -14.16 23.53
CA VAL A 2 -31.22 -14.84 23.50
C VAL A 2 -30.13 -13.91 23.01
N PHE A 3 -30.46 -12.89 22.21
CA PHE A 3 -29.44 -12.08 21.53
C PHE A 3 -29.22 -10.74 22.20
N ALA A 4 -30.24 -9.89 22.35
CA ALA A 4 -30.07 -8.54 22.88
C ALA A 4 -29.74 -8.53 24.39
N ARG A 5 -28.76 -7.72 24.79
CA ARG A 5 -28.28 -7.62 26.17
C ARG A 5 -29.15 -6.72 27.07
N THR A 6 -29.60 -5.58 26.54
CA THR A 6 -30.24 -4.51 27.33
C THR A 6 -31.74 -4.37 27.09
N ALA A 7 -32.28 -5.07 26.10
CA ALA A 7 -33.67 -4.95 25.69
C ALA A 7 -34.30 -6.30 25.36
N THR A 8 -35.63 -6.32 25.32
CA THR A 8 -36.43 -7.52 25.13
C THR A 8 -37.31 -7.42 23.88
N GLY A 9 -37.42 -8.50 23.13
CA GLY A 9 -38.34 -8.72 22.03
C GLY A 9 -37.63 -9.06 20.73
N ILE A 10 -38.38 -9.56 19.73
CA ILE A 10 -37.83 -9.93 18.42
C ILE A 10 -37.12 -8.74 17.75
N ARG A 11 -37.67 -7.53 17.88
CA ARG A 11 -37.04 -6.31 17.34
C ARG A 11 -35.68 -6.02 17.98
N ALA A 12 -35.57 -6.21 19.29
CA ALA A 12 -34.31 -6.04 20.01
C ALA A 12 -33.28 -7.09 19.57
N ASP A 13 -33.69 -8.37 19.51
CA ASP A 13 -32.82 -9.48 19.07
C ASP A 13 -32.33 -9.27 17.62
N VAL A 14 -33.23 -8.86 16.70
CA VAL A 14 -32.86 -8.52 15.32
C VAL A 14 -31.93 -7.31 15.26
N GLY A 15 -32.20 -6.26 16.06
CA GLY A 15 -31.34 -5.08 16.15
C GLY A 15 -29.94 -5.43 16.64
N ALA A 16 -29.82 -6.31 17.63
CA ALA A 16 -28.54 -6.78 18.14
C ALA A 16 -27.77 -7.56 17.06
N LEU A 17 -28.41 -8.47 16.33
CA LEU A 17 -27.78 -9.20 15.22
C LEU A 17 -27.37 -8.26 14.06
N ALA A 18 -28.23 -7.31 13.71
CA ALA A 18 -27.99 -6.35 12.63
C ALA A 18 -26.88 -5.34 12.97
N SER A 19 -26.69 -5.02 14.25
CA SER A 19 -25.60 -4.13 14.70
C SER A 19 -24.21 -4.68 14.38
N GLN A 20 -24.09 -6.00 14.17
CA GLN A 20 -22.83 -6.65 13.78
C GLN A 20 -22.54 -6.54 12.29
N ILE A 21 -23.45 -5.92 11.51
CA ILE A 21 -23.25 -5.63 10.09
C ILE A 21 -22.66 -4.22 9.98
N HIS A 22 -21.35 -4.12 9.79
CA HIS A 22 -20.65 -2.85 9.57
C HIS A 22 -20.36 -2.67 8.06
N PRO A 23 -21.13 -1.86 7.31
CA PRO A 23 -21.01 -1.79 5.85
C PRO A 23 -19.60 -1.38 5.37
N VAL A 24 -18.93 -0.50 6.12
CA VAL A 24 -17.56 -0.05 5.83
C VAL A 24 -16.58 -1.21 5.76
N PHE A 25 -16.75 -2.24 6.60
CA PHE A 25 -15.87 -3.41 6.65
C PHE A 25 -16.43 -4.64 5.92
N MET A 26 -17.74 -4.71 5.70
CA MET A 26 -18.36 -5.85 5.00
C MET A 26 -18.46 -5.69 3.49
N LEU A 27 -18.63 -4.46 2.98
CA LEU A 27 -18.70 -4.21 1.55
C LEU A 27 -17.39 -4.47 0.80
N PRO A 28 -16.18 -4.17 1.32
CA PRO A 28 -14.95 -4.38 0.57
C PRO A 28 -14.68 -5.84 0.19
N PRO A 29 -14.81 -6.86 1.07
CA PRO A 29 -14.63 -8.26 0.68
C PRO A 29 -15.67 -8.73 -0.35
N ILE A 30 -16.91 -8.24 -0.26
CA ILE A 30 -17.96 -8.51 -1.25
C ILE A 30 -17.60 -7.88 -2.61
N ALA A 31 -17.15 -6.63 -2.62
CA ALA A 31 -16.71 -5.94 -3.82
C ALA A 31 -15.47 -6.60 -4.44
N ALA A 32 -14.52 -7.03 -3.60
CA ALA A 32 -13.32 -7.75 -4.03
C ALA A 32 -13.67 -9.11 -4.67
N SER A 33 -14.60 -9.85 -4.07
CA SER A 33 -15.18 -11.07 -4.66
C SER A 33 -15.73 -10.83 -6.07
N TRP A 34 -16.54 -9.78 -6.24
CA TRP A 34 -17.08 -9.44 -7.56
C TRP A 34 -16.03 -8.91 -8.52
N PHE A 35 -15.03 -8.18 -8.03
CA PHE A 35 -13.91 -7.74 -8.86
C PHE A 35 -13.12 -8.93 -9.42
N GLY A 36 -12.88 -9.97 -8.61
CA GLY A 36 -12.32 -11.23 -9.10
C GLY A 36 -13.15 -11.86 -10.21
N ALA A 37 -14.48 -11.84 -10.07
CA ALA A 37 -15.39 -12.34 -11.10
C ALA A 37 -15.40 -11.49 -12.38
N ILE A 38 -15.23 -10.17 -12.26
CA ILE A 38 -15.07 -9.23 -13.39
C ILE A 38 -13.76 -9.53 -14.14
N VAL A 39 -12.66 -9.75 -13.42
CA VAL A 39 -11.37 -10.13 -14.02
C VAL A 39 -11.45 -11.46 -14.77
N ALA A 40 -12.33 -12.38 -14.37
CA ALA A 40 -12.61 -13.63 -15.07
C ALA A 40 -13.36 -13.45 -16.42
N GLY A 41 -13.89 -12.25 -16.72
CA GLY A 41 -14.46 -11.88 -18.02
C GLY A 41 -15.93 -12.27 -18.25
N ALA A 42 -16.39 -13.43 -17.79
CA ALA A 42 -17.79 -13.88 -17.96
C ALA A 42 -18.37 -14.43 -16.65
N PRO A 43 -18.84 -13.57 -15.73
CA PRO A 43 -19.24 -14.00 -14.40
C PRO A 43 -20.57 -14.79 -14.42
N SER A 44 -20.53 -16.03 -13.94
CA SER A 44 -21.70 -16.75 -13.45
C SER A 44 -22.25 -16.03 -12.22
N ILE A 45 -23.45 -15.45 -12.36
CA ILE A 45 -24.12 -14.73 -11.28
C ILE A 45 -24.37 -15.64 -10.06
N PRO A 46 -24.88 -16.88 -10.21
CA PRO A 46 -25.06 -17.77 -9.05
C PRO A 46 -23.75 -18.07 -8.32
N ALA A 47 -22.68 -18.39 -9.03
CA ALA A 47 -21.39 -18.72 -8.41
C ALA A 47 -20.78 -17.51 -7.71
N GLY A 48 -20.84 -16.33 -8.35
CA GLY A 48 -20.37 -15.07 -7.77
C GLY A 48 -21.17 -14.65 -6.54
N ALA A 49 -22.50 -14.82 -6.57
CA ALA A 49 -23.36 -14.50 -5.43
C ALA A 49 -23.11 -15.43 -4.23
N VAL A 50 -22.94 -16.73 -4.45
CA VAL A 50 -22.59 -17.69 -3.38
C VAL A 50 -21.22 -17.36 -2.78
N HIS A 51 -20.23 -17.02 -3.60
CA HIS A 51 -18.91 -16.61 -3.11
C HIS A 51 -18.95 -15.30 -2.32
N ALA A 52 -19.68 -14.30 -2.82
CA ALA A 52 -19.89 -13.03 -2.11
C ALA A 52 -20.61 -13.24 -0.76
N LEU A 53 -21.58 -14.15 -0.70
CA LEU A 53 -22.25 -14.53 0.53
C LEU A 53 -21.32 -15.26 1.51
N ALA A 54 -20.39 -16.07 1.02
CA ALA A 54 -19.33 -16.65 1.84
C ALA A 54 -18.44 -15.56 2.47
N ALA A 55 -18.02 -14.57 1.68
CA ALA A 55 -17.26 -13.42 2.19
C ALA A 55 -18.06 -12.64 3.25
N PHE A 56 -19.37 -12.43 3.05
CA PHE A 56 -20.26 -11.83 4.06
C PHE A 56 -20.25 -12.63 5.37
N PHE A 57 -20.49 -13.95 5.32
CA PHE A 57 -20.52 -14.78 6.54
C PHE A 57 -19.17 -14.84 7.25
N ALA A 58 -18.05 -14.82 6.52
CA ALA A 58 -16.72 -14.78 7.11
C ALA A 58 -16.48 -13.50 7.92
N VAL A 59 -16.83 -12.34 7.36
CA VAL A 59 -16.67 -11.04 8.05
C VAL A 59 -17.69 -10.87 9.17
N TYR A 60 -18.92 -11.36 8.98
CA TYR A 60 -19.93 -11.36 10.05
C TYR A 60 -19.46 -12.20 11.23
N THR A 61 -18.86 -13.36 10.96
CA THR A 61 -18.22 -14.20 11.98
C THR A 61 -17.12 -13.42 12.70
N ALA A 62 -16.30 -12.66 11.97
CA ALA A 62 -15.27 -11.82 12.57
C ALA A 62 -15.87 -10.80 13.54
N HIS A 63 -16.82 -9.97 13.13
CA HIS A 63 -17.42 -8.93 14.00
C HIS A 63 -18.11 -9.50 15.24
N VAL A 64 -18.88 -10.58 15.10
CA VAL A 64 -19.52 -11.23 16.26
C VAL A 64 -18.46 -11.82 17.19
N LYS A 65 -17.38 -12.39 16.64
CA LYS A 65 -16.30 -12.99 17.42
C LYS A 65 -15.49 -11.91 18.14
N ASP A 66 -15.29 -10.77 17.50
CA ASP A 66 -14.62 -9.58 18.01
C ASP A 66 -15.27 -9.12 19.31
N GLY A 67 -16.53 -8.68 19.24
CA GLY A 67 -17.27 -8.26 20.44
C GLY A 67 -17.50 -9.39 21.45
N TYR A 68 -17.50 -10.66 21.04
CA TYR A 68 -17.51 -11.77 22.00
C TYR A 68 -16.21 -11.86 22.80
N VAL A 69 -15.07 -11.74 22.13
CA VAL A 69 -13.76 -11.86 22.78
C VAL A 69 -13.44 -10.59 23.57
N ASP A 70 -13.58 -9.44 22.96
CA ASP A 70 -13.09 -8.17 23.51
C ASP A 70 -13.97 -7.72 24.68
N PHE A 71 -15.31 -7.76 24.53
CA PHE A 71 -16.22 -7.45 25.65
C PHE A 71 -16.35 -8.58 26.68
N HIS A 72 -16.68 -9.83 26.27
CA HIS A 72 -17.06 -10.88 27.23
C HIS A 72 -15.89 -11.69 27.80
N LEU A 73 -14.70 -11.69 27.17
CA LEU A 73 -13.55 -12.48 27.63
C LEU A 73 -12.36 -11.64 28.10
N ARG A 74 -12.08 -10.52 27.43
CA ARG A 74 -10.92 -9.67 27.73
C ARG A 74 -11.28 -8.43 28.55
N GLY A 75 -12.53 -7.97 28.47
CA GLY A 75 -12.96 -6.73 29.13
C GLY A 75 -12.30 -5.50 28.53
N GLU A 76 -12.00 -5.54 27.24
CA GLU A 76 -11.48 -4.41 26.46
C GLU A 76 -12.60 -3.41 26.22
N ASP A 77 -13.77 -3.86 25.75
CA ASP A 77 -14.90 -2.96 25.47
C ASP A 77 -15.77 -2.63 26.69
N ASP A 78 -16.27 -1.38 26.75
CA ASP A 78 -17.20 -0.91 27.79
C ASP A 78 -18.66 -1.35 27.58
N ASP A 79 -19.07 -1.60 26.33
CA ASP A 79 -20.44 -2.00 25.99
C ASP A 79 -20.44 -2.97 24.79
N HIS A 80 -21.44 -3.87 24.78
CA HIS A 80 -21.73 -4.72 23.64
C HIS A 80 -23.25 -5.01 23.57
N PRO A 81 -23.89 -4.90 22.39
CA PRO A 81 -25.34 -5.05 22.24
C PRO A 81 -25.83 -6.50 22.43
N MET A 82 -24.95 -7.50 22.30
CA MET A 82 -25.32 -8.91 22.37
C MET A 82 -24.94 -9.57 23.71
N THR A 83 -25.73 -10.56 24.14
CA THR A 83 -25.34 -11.45 25.24
C THR A 83 -24.27 -12.44 24.78
N ALA A 84 -23.51 -13.02 25.72
CA ALA A 84 -22.50 -14.03 25.42
C ALA A 84 -23.09 -15.26 24.68
N ASP A 85 -24.26 -15.74 25.11
CA ASP A 85 -24.95 -16.87 24.46
C ASP A 85 -25.50 -16.48 23.09
N GLY A 86 -25.98 -15.23 22.95
CA GLY A 86 -26.36 -14.64 21.68
C GLY A 86 -25.20 -14.65 20.67
N CYS A 87 -24.01 -14.23 21.09
CA CYS A 87 -22.81 -14.30 20.25
C CYS A 87 -22.48 -15.73 19.85
N ARG A 88 -22.50 -16.69 20.77
CA ARG A 88 -22.22 -18.11 20.47
C ARG A 88 -23.18 -18.69 19.44
N ILE A 89 -24.47 -18.38 19.56
CA ILE A 89 -25.50 -18.85 18.61
C ILE A 89 -25.34 -18.16 17.25
N ALA A 90 -25.06 -16.86 17.23
CA ALA A 90 -24.79 -16.13 16.00
C ALA A 90 -23.53 -16.66 15.29
N LEU A 91 -22.47 -16.97 16.02
CA LEU A 91 -21.25 -17.59 15.49
C LEU A 91 -21.53 -18.96 14.87
N LEU A 92 -22.34 -19.81 15.54
CA LEU A 92 -22.76 -21.09 14.99
C LEU A 92 -23.57 -20.89 13.70
N GLY A 93 -24.55 -19.98 13.71
CA GLY A 93 -25.38 -19.69 12.54
C GLY A 93 -24.57 -19.15 11.35
N ALA A 94 -23.66 -18.21 11.59
CA ALA A 94 -22.79 -17.67 10.56
C ALA A 94 -21.82 -18.71 10.00
N SER A 95 -21.27 -19.59 10.85
CA SER A 95 -20.40 -20.68 10.43
C SER A 95 -21.15 -21.73 9.60
N LEU A 96 -22.39 -22.06 9.98
CA LEU A 96 -23.25 -22.94 9.19
C LEU A 96 -23.62 -22.30 7.83
N GLY A 97 -23.91 -21.00 7.81
CA GLY A 97 -24.13 -20.24 6.58
C GLY A 97 -22.92 -20.25 5.65
N PHE A 98 -21.72 -20.08 6.21
CA PHE A 98 -20.46 -20.19 5.48
C PHE A 98 -20.23 -21.61 4.93
N CYS A 99 -20.44 -22.64 5.75
CA CYS A 99 -20.35 -24.04 5.31
C CYS A 99 -21.34 -24.35 4.17
N GLY A 100 -22.56 -23.80 4.24
CA GLY A 100 -23.54 -23.89 3.15
C GLY A 100 -23.02 -23.23 1.86
N CYS A 101 -22.38 -22.08 1.96
CA CYS A 101 -21.74 -21.42 0.82
C CYS A 101 -20.55 -22.23 0.28
N LEU A 102 -19.74 -22.85 1.14
CA LEU A 102 -18.65 -23.75 0.71
C LEU A 102 -19.18 -24.94 -0.08
N VAL A 103 -20.26 -25.58 0.37
CA VAL A 103 -20.93 -26.65 -0.38
C VAL A 103 -21.46 -26.11 -1.71
N GLY A 104 -22.09 -24.92 -1.71
CA GLY A 104 -22.53 -24.26 -2.93
C GLY A 104 -21.40 -24.01 -3.93
N VAL A 105 -20.27 -23.45 -3.47
CA VAL A 105 -19.06 -23.26 -4.29
C VAL A 105 -18.53 -24.60 -4.78
N TRP A 106 -18.48 -25.62 -3.93
CA TRP A 106 -18.02 -26.95 -4.31
C TRP A 106 -18.85 -27.54 -5.46
N LEU A 107 -20.17 -27.41 -5.38
CA LEU A 107 -21.09 -27.89 -6.41
C LEU A 107 -21.01 -27.08 -7.70
N LEU A 108 -20.78 -25.76 -7.61
CA LEU A 108 -20.77 -24.85 -8.76
C LEU A 108 -19.41 -24.75 -9.46
N ALA A 109 -18.30 -24.87 -8.72
CA ALA A 109 -16.95 -24.56 -9.18
C ALA A 109 -15.89 -25.62 -8.78
N GLY A 110 -16.29 -26.68 -8.07
CA GLY A 110 -15.41 -27.80 -7.73
C GLY A 110 -14.64 -27.64 -6.41
N PRO A 111 -13.95 -28.71 -5.95
CA PRO A 111 -13.40 -28.80 -4.60
C PRO A 111 -12.21 -27.85 -4.38
N ALA A 112 -11.43 -27.58 -5.42
CA ALA A 112 -10.29 -26.68 -5.32
C ALA A 112 -10.73 -25.22 -5.09
N ALA A 113 -11.81 -24.78 -5.75
CA ALA A 113 -12.40 -23.47 -5.50
C ALA A 113 -12.93 -23.37 -4.07
N ALA A 114 -13.65 -24.38 -3.57
CA ALA A 114 -14.13 -24.41 -2.19
C ALA A 114 -12.98 -24.37 -1.17
N ALA A 115 -11.88 -25.09 -1.42
CA ALA A 115 -10.70 -25.06 -0.57
C ALA A 115 -10.06 -23.66 -0.47
N LEU A 116 -10.09 -22.86 -1.55
CA LEU A 116 -9.57 -21.48 -1.56
C LEU A 116 -10.49 -20.47 -0.89
N VAL A 117 -11.78 -20.80 -0.72
CA VAL A 117 -12.75 -19.98 0.01
C VAL A 117 -12.61 -20.16 1.51
N LEU A 118 -12.28 -21.37 1.97
CA LEU A 118 -12.16 -21.73 3.39
C LEU A 118 -11.29 -20.76 4.24
N PRO A 119 -10.13 -20.28 3.78
CA PRO A 119 -9.31 -19.33 4.54
C PRO A 119 -10.04 -18.05 4.96
N MET A 120 -11.06 -17.60 4.23
CA MET A 120 -11.84 -16.42 4.63
C MET A 120 -12.49 -16.61 6.01
N TRP A 121 -13.11 -17.77 6.24
CA TRP A 121 -13.70 -18.07 7.55
C TRP A 121 -12.66 -18.30 8.62
N VAL A 122 -11.53 -18.94 8.30
CA VAL A 122 -10.43 -19.15 9.25
C VAL A 122 -9.89 -17.81 9.73
N ILE A 123 -9.64 -16.87 8.83
CA ILE A 123 -9.20 -15.50 9.16
C ILE A 123 -10.25 -14.80 10.02
N GLY A 124 -11.52 -14.85 9.63
CA GLY A 124 -12.60 -14.19 10.39
C GLY A 124 -12.78 -14.78 11.79
N TYR A 125 -12.77 -16.11 11.93
CA TYR A 125 -12.94 -16.78 13.21
C TYR A 125 -11.75 -16.56 14.16
N LEU A 126 -10.53 -16.49 13.61
CA LEU A 126 -9.30 -16.28 14.37
C LEU A 126 -8.92 -14.80 14.51
N HIS A 127 -9.77 -13.87 14.05
CA HIS A 127 -9.52 -12.43 14.05
C HIS A 127 -9.16 -11.92 15.45
N ALA A 128 -10.13 -11.83 16.36
CA ALA A 128 -9.90 -11.37 17.72
C ALA A 128 -9.08 -12.33 18.58
N PRO A 129 -9.33 -13.66 18.61
CA PRO A 129 -8.66 -14.52 19.58
C PRO A 129 -7.18 -14.75 19.29
N GLN A 130 -6.70 -14.59 18.05
CA GLN A 130 -5.30 -14.83 17.68
C GLN A 130 -4.67 -13.70 16.86
N LEU A 131 -5.26 -13.32 15.73
CA LEU A 131 -4.61 -12.39 14.80
C LEU A 131 -4.39 -11.03 15.45
N ASP A 132 -5.41 -10.53 16.14
CA ASP A 132 -5.42 -9.22 16.80
C ASP A 132 -4.49 -9.12 18.03
N THR A 133 -3.81 -10.21 18.40
CA THR A 133 -2.85 -10.23 19.53
C THR A 133 -1.40 -9.90 19.14
N THR A 134 -1.16 -9.72 17.84
CA THR A 134 0.17 -9.43 17.27
C THR A 134 0.10 -8.27 16.28
N PRO A 135 1.16 -7.45 16.15
CA PRO A 135 1.14 -6.32 15.22
C PRO A 135 0.84 -6.76 13.78
N VAL A 136 1.45 -7.87 13.35
CA VAL A 136 1.28 -8.39 12.00
C VAL A 136 -0.13 -8.90 11.77
N GLY A 137 -0.69 -9.66 12.71
CA GLY A 137 -2.04 -10.22 12.57
C GLY A 137 -3.14 -9.15 12.64
N ALA A 138 -3.03 -8.21 13.57
CA ALA A 138 -3.96 -7.09 13.73
C ALA A 138 -4.01 -6.23 12.46
N THR A 139 -2.85 -5.96 11.86
CA THR A 139 -2.77 -5.10 10.67
C THR A 139 -3.10 -5.85 9.36
N MET A 140 -2.63 -7.09 9.17
CA MET A 140 -2.75 -7.80 7.88
C MET A 140 -3.94 -8.76 7.78
N GLY A 141 -4.62 -9.10 8.89
CA GLY A 141 -5.71 -10.07 8.87
C GLY A 141 -6.83 -9.69 7.89
N TYR A 142 -7.37 -8.48 8.02
CA TYR A 142 -8.43 -7.99 7.14
C TYR A 142 -7.97 -7.77 5.67
N PRO A 143 -6.83 -7.11 5.39
CA PRO A 143 -6.25 -7.04 4.04
C PRO A 143 -6.05 -8.41 3.38
N THR A 144 -5.59 -9.41 4.13
CA THR A 144 -5.41 -10.79 3.63
C THR A 144 -6.76 -11.41 3.28
N GLY A 145 -7.78 -11.22 4.12
CA GLY A 145 -9.14 -11.67 3.82
C GLY A 145 -9.69 -11.07 2.51
N ILE A 146 -9.43 -9.79 2.25
CA ILE A 146 -9.80 -9.14 0.98
C ILE A 146 -9.05 -9.73 -0.21
N ALA A 147 -7.74 -9.94 -0.08
CA ALA A 147 -6.92 -10.56 -1.13
C ALA A 147 -7.40 -11.98 -1.46
N VAL A 148 -7.71 -12.79 -0.44
CA VAL A 148 -8.30 -14.13 -0.59
C VAL A 148 -9.67 -14.04 -1.26
N ALA A 149 -10.55 -13.12 -0.85
CA ALA A 149 -11.85 -12.92 -1.49
C ALA A 149 -11.73 -12.53 -2.97
N MET A 150 -10.75 -11.69 -3.31
CA MET A 150 -10.47 -11.28 -4.68
C MET A 150 -10.03 -12.45 -5.57
N VAL A 151 -9.07 -13.25 -5.08
CA VAL A 151 -8.61 -14.45 -5.81
C VAL A 151 -9.71 -15.51 -5.87
N GLY A 152 -10.41 -15.77 -4.76
CA GLY A 152 -11.52 -16.73 -4.72
C GLY A 152 -12.63 -16.38 -5.70
N GLY A 153 -12.99 -15.09 -5.80
CA GLY A 153 -13.97 -14.61 -6.77
C GLY A 153 -13.59 -14.90 -8.22
N TYR A 154 -12.30 -14.87 -8.55
CA TYR A 154 -11.80 -15.28 -9.87
C TYR A 154 -11.82 -16.79 -10.08
N VAL A 155 -11.32 -17.55 -9.10
CA VAL A 155 -11.21 -19.01 -9.21
C VAL A 155 -12.58 -19.68 -9.26
N VAL A 156 -13.56 -19.17 -8.52
CA VAL A 156 -14.94 -19.67 -8.56
C VAL A 156 -15.57 -19.54 -9.95
N GLN A 157 -15.15 -18.55 -10.75
CA GLN A 157 -15.68 -18.33 -12.10
C GLN A 157 -14.95 -19.16 -13.16
N THR A 158 -13.65 -19.38 -12.97
CA THR A 158 -12.78 -19.97 -14.00
C THR A 158 -12.45 -21.43 -13.76
N GLY A 159 -12.53 -21.91 -12.51
CA GLY A 159 -11.97 -23.19 -12.07
C GLY A 159 -10.43 -23.22 -12.12
N ALA A 160 -9.77 -22.14 -12.56
CA ALA A 160 -8.34 -22.07 -12.74
C ALA A 160 -7.66 -21.76 -11.40
N VAL A 161 -7.13 -22.79 -10.75
CA VAL A 161 -6.16 -22.59 -9.67
C VAL A 161 -4.82 -22.30 -10.33
N ALA A 162 -4.24 -21.13 -10.09
CA ALA A 162 -2.91 -20.82 -10.58
C ALA A 162 -1.93 -21.92 -10.09
N SER A 163 -1.39 -22.71 -11.01
CA SER A 163 -0.22 -23.51 -10.71
C SER A 163 0.95 -22.53 -10.65
N VAL A 164 1.66 -22.49 -9.52
CA VAL A 164 3.02 -21.93 -9.50
C VAL A 164 3.87 -22.92 -10.28
N GLY A 165 3.81 -22.82 -11.60
CA GLY A 165 4.62 -23.60 -12.52
C GLY A 165 6.07 -23.23 -12.31
N SER A 166 6.83 -24.19 -11.79
CA SER A 166 8.29 -24.26 -11.82
C SER A 166 8.84 -23.63 -13.11
N GLY A 167 9.62 -22.55 -12.95
CA GLY A 167 10.38 -21.96 -14.05
C GLY A 167 11.26 -23.01 -14.71
N GLY A 168 10.91 -23.40 -15.92
CA GLY A 168 11.63 -24.38 -16.71
C GLY A 168 11.25 -24.22 -18.17
N GLY A 169 12.05 -23.45 -18.90
CA GLY A 169 11.84 -23.19 -20.33
C GLY A 169 12.77 -22.13 -20.88
N SER A 170 14.04 -22.49 -21.05
CA SER A 170 14.98 -21.76 -21.90
C SER A 170 14.48 -21.75 -23.35
N GLY A 171 14.27 -20.57 -23.94
CA GLY A 171 14.08 -20.45 -25.38
C GLY A 171 13.48 -19.13 -25.85
N GLY A 172 14.34 -18.25 -26.38
CA GLY A 172 13.96 -17.32 -27.45
C GLY A 172 13.43 -15.95 -27.01
N VAL A 173 14.14 -14.91 -27.44
CA VAL A 173 13.62 -13.53 -27.56
C VAL A 173 12.48 -13.57 -28.58
N GLY A 174 11.26 -13.84 -28.10
CA GLY A 174 10.09 -14.04 -28.98
C GLY A 174 8.78 -14.37 -28.24
N GLY A 175 8.66 -14.00 -26.96
CA GLY A 175 7.52 -14.37 -26.10
C GLY A 175 6.95 -13.21 -25.32
N ILE A 176 6.59 -12.10 -25.98
CA ILE A 176 5.77 -11.02 -25.38
C ILE A 176 4.30 -11.12 -25.85
N ALA A 177 4.00 -12.00 -26.81
CA ALA A 177 2.72 -12.03 -27.49
C ALA A 177 1.64 -12.96 -26.87
N ASP A 178 1.93 -13.69 -25.79
CA ASP A 178 0.95 -14.62 -25.16
C ASP A 178 0.58 -14.26 -23.71
N LEU A 179 0.95 -13.05 -23.26
CA LEU A 179 0.45 -12.44 -22.02
C LEU A 179 -0.83 -11.61 -22.25
N GLY A 180 -1.37 -11.62 -23.48
CA GLY A 180 -2.42 -10.72 -23.98
C GLY A 180 -3.84 -10.94 -23.45
N GLY A 181 -4.02 -11.77 -22.43
CA GLY A 181 -5.29 -11.90 -21.71
C GLY A 181 -5.25 -11.08 -20.43
N THR A 182 -5.59 -9.79 -20.51
CA THR A 182 -5.90 -8.94 -19.34
C THR A 182 -7.08 -9.57 -18.59
N GLY A 183 -6.82 -10.42 -17.59
CA GLY A 183 -7.84 -11.32 -17.04
C GLY A 183 -7.33 -12.74 -16.70
N GLY A 184 -6.04 -13.02 -16.87
CA GLY A 184 -5.45 -14.29 -16.46
C GLY A 184 -5.21 -14.43 -14.95
N PRO A 185 -4.77 -15.62 -14.48
CA PRO A 185 -4.44 -15.86 -13.07
C PRO A 185 -3.35 -14.92 -12.54
N THR A 186 -2.38 -14.55 -13.38
CA THR A 186 -1.34 -13.58 -13.04
C THR A 186 -1.92 -12.20 -12.71
N THR A 187 -2.89 -11.73 -13.49
CA THR A 187 -3.53 -10.43 -13.29
C THR A 187 -4.27 -10.37 -11.96
N ILE A 188 -5.04 -11.42 -11.61
CA ILE A 188 -5.79 -11.41 -10.34
C ILE A 188 -4.85 -11.51 -9.13
N LEU A 189 -3.78 -12.31 -9.21
CA LEU A 189 -2.78 -12.39 -8.14
C LEU A 189 -2.06 -11.05 -7.97
N ALA A 190 -1.75 -10.36 -9.07
CA ALA A 190 -1.15 -9.03 -9.02
C ALA A 190 -2.10 -8.00 -8.37
N PHE A 191 -3.39 -8.00 -8.73
CA PHE A 191 -4.37 -7.14 -8.05
C PHE A 191 -4.50 -7.47 -6.56
N ALA A 192 -4.59 -8.76 -6.20
CA ALA A 192 -4.68 -9.18 -4.81
C ALA A 192 -3.45 -8.73 -4.00
N ALA A 193 -2.25 -8.81 -4.58
CA ALA A 193 -1.02 -8.31 -3.96
C ALA A 193 -1.02 -6.78 -3.80
N VAL A 194 -1.48 -6.02 -4.81
CA VAL A 194 -1.64 -4.57 -4.73
C VAL A 194 -2.59 -4.19 -3.60
N PHE A 195 -3.77 -4.82 -3.54
CA PHE A 195 -4.77 -4.54 -2.50
C PHE A 195 -4.29 -4.96 -1.12
N LEU A 196 -3.60 -6.09 -0.98
CA LEU A 196 -2.98 -6.51 0.27
C LEU A 196 -2.03 -5.42 0.79
N VAL A 197 -1.11 -4.94 -0.06
CA VAL A 197 -0.13 -3.90 0.31
C VAL A 197 -0.82 -2.57 0.66
N VAL A 198 -1.71 -2.09 -0.20
CA VAL A 198 -2.40 -0.80 0.00
C VAL A 198 -3.28 -0.84 1.24
N LEU A 199 -4.09 -1.89 1.43
CA LEU A 199 -4.99 -2.00 2.58
C LEU A 199 -4.23 -2.26 3.88
N THR A 200 -3.07 -2.92 3.84
CA THR A 200 -2.17 -3.00 4.99
C THR A 200 -1.75 -1.59 5.40
N GLY A 201 -1.38 -0.73 4.43
CA GLY A 201 -1.09 0.68 4.71
C GLY A 201 -2.29 1.41 5.32
N VAL A 202 -3.51 1.21 4.80
CA VAL A 202 -4.72 1.82 5.36
C VAL A 202 -4.98 1.33 6.79
N LYS A 203 -4.77 0.04 7.07
CA LYS A 203 -4.95 -0.48 8.43
C LYS A 203 -3.91 0.07 9.41
N VAL A 204 -2.65 0.24 8.99
CA VAL A 204 -1.65 0.95 9.80
C VAL A 204 -2.10 2.38 10.11
N VAL A 205 -2.84 3.02 9.19
CA VAL A 205 -3.39 4.35 9.43
C VAL A 205 -4.56 4.34 10.41
N ASP A 206 -5.46 3.39 10.24
CA ASP A 206 -6.60 3.12 11.12
C ASP A 206 -6.16 2.83 12.55
N ASP A 207 -5.10 2.05 12.74
CA ASP A 207 -4.51 1.78 14.08
C ASP A 207 -3.97 3.06 14.75
N GLU A 208 -3.67 4.13 14.00
CA GLU A 208 -3.20 5.39 14.58
C GLU A 208 -4.31 6.13 15.34
N SER A 209 -5.57 6.04 14.88
CA SER A 209 -6.68 6.72 15.56
C SER A 209 -6.94 6.16 16.95
N ASP A 210 -6.67 4.88 17.17
CA ASP A 210 -6.92 4.19 18.43
C ASP A 210 -5.66 4.07 19.30
N HIS A 211 -4.55 4.70 18.91
CA HIS A 211 -3.24 4.53 19.57
C HIS A 211 -3.28 4.68 21.10
N ALA A 212 -3.93 5.73 21.61
CA ALA A 212 -3.96 5.99 23.06
C ALA A 212 -4.76 4.93 23.82
N TYR A 213 -5.85 4.46 23.21
CA TYR A 213 -6.70 3.41 23.77
C TYR A 213 -5.98 2.06 23.71
N ASP A 214 -5.45 1.68 22.55
CA ASP A 214 -4.68 0.46 22.34
C ASP A 214 -3.50 0.34 23.32
N ALA A 215 -2.78 1.44 23.53
CA ALA A 215 -1.67 1.50 24.49
C ALA A 215 -2.14 1.30 25.94
N SER A 216 -3.37 1.72 26.29
CA SER A 216 -3.90 1.59 27.65
C SER A 216 -4.31 0.16 28.02
N ILE A 217 -4.57 -0.68 27.02
CA ILE A 217 -4.94 -2.10 27.16
C ILE A 217 -3.83 -3.05 26.71
N ASP A 218 -2.59 -2.56 26.58
CA ASP A 218 -1.41 -3.31 26.12
C ASP A 218 -1.57 -4.00 24.75
N LYS A 219 -2.43 -3.45 23.88
CA LYS A 219 -2.67 -3.96 22.52
C LYS A 219 -1.48 -3.61 21.63
N ARG A 220 -0.96 -4.62 20.93
CA ARG A 220 0.31 -4.52 20.18
C ARG A 220 0.08 -4.20 18.71
N THR A 221 -0.58 -3.08 18.39
CA THR A 221 -0.71 -2.63 17.00
C THR A 221 0.61 -2.05 16.46
N VAL A 222 0.70 -1.88 15.14
CA VAL A 222 1.89 -1.27 14.50
C VAL A 222 2.08 0.17 14.97
N ALA A 223 0.98 0.90 15.19
CA ALA A 223 1.01 2.26 15.71
C ALA A 223 1.61 2.32 17.12
N VAL A 224 1.21 1.41 18.04
CA VAL A 224 1.79 1.33 19.39
C VAL A 224 3.27 0.94 19.35
N LEU A 225 3.64 -0.01 18.50
CA LEU A 225 5.03 -0.51 18.44
C LEU A 225 6.02 0.51 17.86
N LEU A 226 5.64 1.20 16.79
CA LEU A 226 6.54 2.11 16.07
C LEU A 226 6.38 3.58 16.50
N GLY A 227 5.25 3.91 17.13
CA GLY A 227 4.77 5.27 17.33
C GLY A 227 4.04 5.82 16.08
N PRO A 228 3.10 6.77 16.26
CA PRO A 228 2.26 7.32 15.18
C PRO A 228 3.06 7.81 13.96
N GLU A 229 4.14 8.54 14.18
CA GLU A 229 4.91 9.14 13.09
C GLU A 229 5.59 8.09 12.19
N ARG A 230 6.19 7.06 12.78
CA ARG A 230 6.85 5.99 12.02
C ARG A 230 5.83 5.06 11.37
N ALA A 231 4.71 4.80 12.04
CA ALA A 231 3.57 4.08 11.46
C ALA A 231 3.02 4.81 10.22
N ARG A 232 2.85 6.14 10.29
CA ARG A 232 2.49 6.98 9.13
C ARG A 232 3.48 6.78 7.98
N ARG A 233 4.78 6.91 8.24
CA ARG A 233 5.81 6.74 7.19
C ARG A 233 5.76 5.35 6.55
N LEU A 234 5.57 4.30 7.36
CA LEU A 234 5.41 2.93 6.87
C LEU A 234 4.16 2.82 5.97
N ALA A 235 3.02 3.33 6.40
CA ALA A 235 1.77 3.29 5.62
C ALA A 235 1.93 3.95 4.24
N TYR A 236 2.57 5.13 4.18
CA TYR A 236 2.83 5.82 2.92
C TYR A 236 3.88 5.13 2.05
N GLY A 237 4.86 4.47 2.66
CA GLY A 237 5.76 3.56 1.96
C GLY A 237 5.01 2.41 1.28
N LEU A 238 4.03 1.82 1.96
CA LEU A 238 3.16 0.78 1.39
C LEU A 238 2.27 1.33 0.26
N PHE A 239 1.72 2.54 0.40
CA PHE A 239 0.97 3.18 -0.70
C PHE A 239 1.84 3.41 -1.94
N ALA A 240 3.07 3.89 -1.74
CA ALA A 240 4.03 4.08 -2.83
C ALA A 240 4.43 2.75 -3.49
N LEU A 241 4.63 1.69 -2.69
CA LEU A 241 4.89 0.35 -3.19
C LEU A 241 3.72 -0.18 -4.02
N GLY A 242 2.49 -0.08 -3.51
CA GLY A 242 1.28 -0.50 -4.23
C GLY A 242 1.07 0.26 -5.54
N GLY A 243 1.29 1.58 -5.54
CA GLY A 243 1.27 2.39 -6.76
C GLY A 243 2.34 1.94 -7.77
N THR A 244 3.57 1.70 -7.31
CA THR A 244 4.67 1.20 -8.14
C THR A 244 4.36 -0.17 -8.75
N MET A 245 3.75 -1.08 -7.99
CA MET A 245 3.31 -2.38 -8.49
C MET A 245 2.30 -2.24 -9.63
N VAL A 246 1.37 -1.28 -9.56
CA VAL A 246 0.43 -1.01 -10.66
C VAL A 246 1.13 -0.43 -11.87
N LEU A 247 2.03 0.54 -11.69
CA LEU A 247 2.78 1.13 -12.81
C LEU A 247 3.65 0.08 -13.51
N TRP A 248 4.40 -0.72 -12.75
CA TRP A 248 5.22 -1.80 -13.29
C TRP A 248 4.37 -2.86 -13.98
N GLY A 249 3.27 -3.29 -13.35
CA GLY A 249 2.32 -4.24 -13.92
C GLY A 249 1.68 -3.72 -15.21
N THR A 250 1.50 -2.41 -15.36
CA THR A 250 1.01 -1.80 -16.60
C THR A 250 2.07 -1.87 -17.69
N VAL A 251 3.31 -1.50 -17.39
CA VAL A 251 4.44 -1.57 -18.34
C VAL A 251 4.72 -3.01 -18.78
N SER A 252 4.59 -3.98 -17.87
CA SER A 252 4.78 -5.39 -18.17
C SER A 252 3.56 -6.07 -18.83
N GLY A 253 2.50 -5.33 -19.14
CA GLY A 253 1.28 -5.85 -19.78
C GLY A 253 0.35 -6.67 -18.89
N VAL A 254 0.61 -6.74 -17.57
CA VAL A 254 -0.26 -7.44 -16.60
C VAL A 254 -1.54 -6.66 -16.35
N PHE A 255 -1.47 -5.33 -16.38
CA PHE A 255 -2.59 -4.41 -16.21
C PHE A 255 -2.85 -3.59 -17.48
N SER A 256 -4.10 -3.14 -17.66
CA SER A 256 -4.47 -2.24 -18.77
C SER A 256 -3.68 -0.91 -18.68
N PRO A 257 -3.32 -0.29 -19.82
CA PRO A 257 -2.83 1.09 -19.90
C PRO A 257 -3.66 2.14 -19.15
N SER A 258 -4.92 1.82 -18.82
CA SER A 258 -5.81 2.69 -18.04
C SER A 258 -5.57 2.62 -16.52
N ALA A 259 -4.90 1.58 -16.01
CA ALA A 259 -4.71 1.36 -14.57
C ALA A 259 -3.93 2.48 -13.82
N PRO A 260 -2.91 3.15 -14.43
CA PRO A 260 -2.21 4.27 -13.79
C PRO A 260 -3.12 5.43 -13.35
N ALA A 261 -4.28 5.62 -14.01
CA ALA A 261 -5.24 6.64 -13.61
C ALA A 261 -5.79 6.41 -12.19
N ALA A 262 -6.01 5.13 -11.81
CA ALA A 262 -6.43 4.78 -10.47
C ALA A 262 -5.36 5.16 -9.43
N VAL A 263 -4.08 4.93 -9.74
CA VAL A 263 -2.95 5.31 -8.87
C VAL A 263 -2.88 6.81 -8.68
N ALA A 264 -3.02 7.60 -9.75
CA ALA A 264 -2.99 9.06 -9.66
C ALA A 264 -4.11 9.61 -8.76
N VAL A 265 -5.31 9.05 -8.87
CA VAL A 265 -6.46 9.45 -8.03
C VAL A 265 -6.24 9.04 -6.56
N PHE A 266 -5.82 7.79 -6.30
CA PHE A 266 -5.54 7.35 -4.93
C PHE A 266 -4.39 8.14 -4.29
N ALA A 267 -3.32 8.41 -5.04
CA ALA A 267 -2.20 9.23 -4.58
C ALA A 267 -2.64 10.66 -4.22
N THR A 268 -3.59 11.24 -4.98
CA THR A 268 -4.18 12.54 -4.64
C THR A 268 -4.91 12.49 -3.31
N VAL A 269 -5.71 11.45 -3.07
CA VAL A 269 -6.39 11.23 -1.77
C VAL A 269 -5.36 11.05 -0.65
N ALA A 270 -4.32 10.25 -0.87
CA ALA A 270 -3.26 10.02 0.11
C ALA A 270 -2.50 11.31 0.45
N VAL A 271 -2.16 12.15 -0.54
CA VAL A 271 -1.51 13.45 -0.29
C VAL A 271 -2.37 14.36 0.56
N VAL A 272 -3.69 14.40 0.33
CA VAL A 272 -4.63 15.16 1.17
C VAL A 272 -4.72 14.56 2.57
N ALA A 273 -4.82 13.24 2.68
CA ALA A 273 -4.91 12.52 3.95
C ALA A 273 -3.64 12.65 4.80
N TYR A 274 -2.46 12.89 4.20
CA TYR A 274 -1.19 12.93 4.91
C TYR A 274 -1.12 14.01 5.99
N ARG A 275 -1.82 15.12 5.79
CA ARG A 275 -1.88 16.23 6.75
C ARG A 275 -3.16 16.25 7.59
N ALA A 276 -4.06 15.30 7.37
CA ALA A 276 -5.30 15.20 8.13
C ALA A 276 -5.04 14.52 9.49
N PRO A 277 -5.83 14.84 10.53
CA PRO A 277 -5.88 14.02 11.75
C PRO A 277 -6.18 12.55 11.41
N SER A 278 -5.72 11.63 12.25
CA SER A 278 -5.85 10.16 12.08
C SER A 278 -7.25 9.73 11.64
N ASP A 279 -8.29 10.17 12.37
CA ASP A 279 -9.67 9.74 12.12
C ASP A 279 -10.15 10.15 10.73
N LEU A 280 -9.83 11.39 10.33
CA LEU A 280 -10.15 11.90 9.00
C LEU A 280 -9.30 11.24 7.92
N ALA A 281 -8.02 11.00 8.19
CA ALA A 281 -7.13 10.30 7.27
C ALA A 281 -7.63 8.89 6.99
N THR A 282 -8.02 8.14 8.02
CA THR A 282 -8.65 6.82 7.93
C THR A 282 -9.91 6.88 7.07
N MET A 283 -10.82 7.80 7.39
CA MET A 283 -12.05 8.00 6.62
C MET A 283 -11.81 8.30 5.13
N LEU A 284 -10.83 9.16 4.82
CA LEU A 284 -10.46 9.52 3.46
C LEU A 284 -9.82 8.34 2.72
N LEU A 285 -8.90 7.62 3.37
CA LEU A 285 -8.17 6.52 2.75
C LEU A 285 -9.05 5.30 2.48
N ILE A 286 -9.97 4.95 3.40
CA ILE A 286 -10.98 3.91 3.15
C ILE A 286 -11.84 4.26 1.94
N ARG A 287 -12.33 5.51 1.85
CA ARG A 287 -13.09 5.97 0.67
C ARG A 287 -12.21 6.00 -0.59
N GLY A 288 -10.94 6.36 -0.44
CA GLY A 288 -9.93 6.36 -1.47
C GLY A 288 -9.70 4.97 -2.05
N THR A 289 -9.69 3.91 -1.24
CA THR A 289 -9.52 2.53 -1.75
C THR A 289 -10.75 2.02 -2.49
N TYR A 290 -11.97 2.44 -2.12
CA TYR A 290 -13.15 2.17 -2.94
C TYR A 290 -13.07 2.87 -4.31
N LEU A 291 -12.65 4.14 -4.34
CA LEU A 291 -12.47 4.88 -5.58
C LEU A 291 -11.37 4.25 -6.45
N PHE A 292 -10.27 3.83 -5.81
CA PHE A 292 -9.19 3.10 -6.45
C PHE A 292 -9.69 1.80 -7.10
N LEU A 293 -10.44 0.97 -6.34
CA LEU A 293 -11.05 -0.25 -6.87
C LEU A 293 -12.02 0.04 -8.02
N ALA A 294 -12.89 1.04 -7.89
CA ALA A 294 -13.85 1.40 -8.93
C ALA A 294 -13.14 1.83 -10.23
N LEU A 295 -12.07 2.60 -10.15
CA LEU A 295 -11.27 2.99 -11.31
C LEU A 295 -10.51 1.80 -11.91
N LEU A 296 -10.06 0.85 -11.09
CA LEU A 296 -9.48 -0.39 -11.59
C LEU A 296 -10.53 -1.25 -12.30
N VAL A 297 -11.75 -1.37 -11.77
CA VAL A 297 -12.89 -2.00 -12.48
C VAL A 297 -13.08 -1.34 -13.84
N VAL A 298 -13.07 -0.01 -13.90
CA VAL A 298 -13.22 0.70 -15.16
C VAL A 298 -12.07 0.38 -16.12
N ALA A 299 -10.84 0.40 -15.61
CA ALA A 299 -9.64 0.10 -16.37
C ALA A 299 -9.63 -1.32 -16.93
N THR A 300 -10.03 -2.33 -16.16
CA THR A 300 -9.96 -3.73 -16.62
C THR A 300 -11.21 -4.19 -17.37
N TRP A 301 -12.40 -3.66 -17.06
CA TRP A 301 -13.65 -4.03 -17.73
C TRP A 301 -13.92 -3.23 -19.01
N TYR A 302 -13.80 -1.89 -18.96
CA TYR A 302 -14.10 -1.03 -20.12
C TYR A 302 -12.89 -0.68 -20.96
N ARG A 303 -11.67 -0.73 -20.38
CA ARG A 303 -10.41 -0.56 -21.11
C ARG A 303 -10.34 0.68 -22.01
N PRO A 304 -10.68 1.86 -21.47
CA PRO A 304 -10.86 3.06 -22.30
C PRO A 304 -9.59 3.49 -23.05
N LEU A 305 -8.40 3.23 -22.51
CA LEU A 305 -7.12 3.60 -23.13
C LEU A 305 -6.44 2.46 -23.88
N ASP A 306 -6.98 1.24 -23.89
CA ASP A 306 -6.40 0.13 -24.66
C ASP A 306 -6.27 0.42 -26.16
N PRO A 307 -7.22 1.13 -26.83
CA PRO A 307 -7.07 1.47 -28.25
C PRO A 307 -5.92 2.44 -28.57
N VAL A 308 -5.54 3.29 -27.60
CA VAL A 308 -4.47 4.29 -27.76
C VAL A 308 -3.14 3.77 -27.20
N GLY A 309 -3.19 2.85 -26.24
CA GLY A 309 -2.03 2.25 -25.61
C GLY A 309 -1.32 3.18 -24.62
N LEU A 310 -0.06 2.84 -24.33
CA LEU A 310 0.83 3.73 -23.58
C LEU A 310 1.30 4.89 -24.47
N PRO A 311 1.60 6.07 -23.90
CA PRO A 311 2.13 7.19 -24.67
C PRO A 311 3.39 6.80 -25.44
N ASP A 312 3.39 7.03 -26.75
CA ASP A 312 4.59 6.87 -27.57
C ASP A 312 5.53 8.06 -27.30
N VAL A 313 6.54 7.81 -26.46
CA VAL A 313 7.56 8.81 -26.14
C VAL A 313 8.39 9.19 -27.36
N THR A 314 8.42 8.39 -28.43
CA THR A 314 9.19 8.65 -29.66
C THR A 314 8.47 9.52 -30.69
N ALA A 315 7.27 10.04 -30.36
CA ALA A 315 6.44 10.81 -31.27
C ALA A 315 7.12 12.08 -31.87
N LEU A 316 8.17 12.59 -31.23
CA LEU A 316 8.94 13.74 -31.74
C LEU A 316 10.10 13.32 -32.67
N GLY A 317 10.24 12.03 -32.99
CA GLY A 317 11.30 11.51 -33.86
C GLY A 317 12.70 11.79 -33.29
N PRO A 318 13.70 12.12 -34.13
CA PRO A 318 15.10 12.34 -33.72
C PRO A 318 15.33 13.31 -32.56
N VAL A 319 14.45 14.30 -32.36
CA VAL A 319 14.59 15.29 -31.28
C VAL A 319 13.96 14.84 -29.96
N THR A 320 13.32 13.67 -29.93
CA THR A 320 12.67 13.12 -28.73
C THR A 320 13.59 13.14 -27.52
N TYR A 321 14.79 12.57 -27.67
CA TYR A 321 15.68 12.40 -26.54
C TYR A 321 16.15 13.76 -25.99
N LEU A 322 16.52 14.68 -26.88
CA LEU A 322 16.87 16.05 -26.49
C LEU A 322 15.70 16.79 -25.81
N ALA A 323 14.48 16.60 -26.30
CA ALA A 323 13.28 17.21 -25.70
C ALA A 323 13.01 16.66 -24.30
N THR A 324 13.17 15.34 -24.08
CA THR A 324 13.04 14.75 -22.74
C THR A 324 14.11 15.25 -21.79
N GLU A 325 15.37 15.37 -22.25
CA GLU A 325 16.47 15.94 -21.45
C GLU A 325 16.20 17.39 -21.05
N ALA A 326 15.65 18.20 -21.95
CA ALA A 326 15.27 19.58 -21.64
C ALA A 326 14.16 19.66 -20.58
N VAL A 327 13.14 18.80 -20.68
CA VAL A 327 12.03 18.74 -19.71
C VAL A 327 12.55 18.30 -18.34
N PHE A 328 13.24 17.17 -18.25
CA PHE A 328 13.78 16.66 -16.98
C PHE A 328 14.87 17.56 -16.41
N GLY A 329 15.72 18.15 -17.26
CA GLY A 329 16.72 19.14 -16.86
C GLY A 329 16.09 20.40 -16.25
N THR A 330 14.96 20.86 -16.80
CA THR A 330 14.20 21.99 -16.24
C THR A 330 13.64 21.65 -14.86
N VAL A 331 13.08 20.45 -14.69
CA VAL A 331 12.57 19.98 -13.39
C VAL A 331 13.72 19.85 -12.38
N ALA A 332 14.81 19.20 -12.77
CA ALA A 332 16.00 19.03 -11.93
C ALA A 332 16.57 20.37 -11.48
N PHE A 333 16.71 21.33 -12.40
CA PHE A 333 17.15 22.68 -12.10
C PHE A 333 16.21 23.36 -11.10
N GLY A 334 14.90 23.28 -11.32
CA GLY A 334 13.90 23.85 -10.41
C GLY A 334 13.98 23.27 -8.99
N LEU A 335 14.15 21.95 -8.86
CA LEU A 335 14.33 21.27 -7.57
C LEU A 335 15.61 21.72 -6.87
N LEU A 336 16.75 21.72 -7.58
CA LEU A 336 18.04 22.14 -7.03
C LEU A 336 18.07 23.62 -6.67
N TYR A 337 17.43 24.48 -7.48
CA TYR A 337 17.30 25.91 -7.20
C TYR A 337 16.49 26.13 -5.93
N ARG A 338 15.33 25.48 -5.80
CA ARG A 338 14.47 25.55 -4.61
C ARG A 338 15.19 25.05 -3.35
N ALA A 339 15.99 24.00 -3.47
CA ALA A 339 16.75 23.43 -2.35
C ALA A 339 18.09 24.16 -2.07
N ASN A 340 18.38 25.26 -2.79
CA ASN A 340 19.66 25.99 -2.73
C ASN A 340 20.90 25.08 -2.84
N ALA A 341 20.83 24.09 -3.74
CA ALA A 341 21.81 23.01 -3.86
C ALA A 341 22.60 23.03 -5.19
N LEU A 342 22.42 24.05 -6.04
CA LEU A 342 23.04 24.12 -7.37
C LEU A 342 24.58 24.01 -7.35
N ARG A 343 25.25 24.67 -6.40
CA ARG A 343 26.71 24.60 -6.28
C ARG A 343 27.18 23.19 -5.89
N ARG A 344 26.52 22.58 -4.90
CA ARG A 344 26.85 21.21 -4.46
C ARG A 344 26.63 20.22 -5.60
N ALA A 345 25.47 20.31 -6.27
CA ALA A 345 25.16 19.46 -7.40
C ALA A 345 26.17 19.60 -8.54
N ARG A 346 26.58 20.83 -8.89
CA ARG A 346 27.60 21.06 -9.92
C ARG A 346 28.93 20.37 -9.60
N VAL A 347 29.37 20.41 -8.35
CA VAL A 347 30.61 19.74 -7.92
C VAL A 347 30.48 18.23 -8.06
N THR A 348 29.39 17.65 -7.55
CA THR A 348 29.15 16.20 -7.66
C THR A 348 29.05 15.76 -9.12
N ILE A 349 28.27 16.46 -9.94
CA ILE A 349 28.11 16.16 -11.38
C ILE A 349 29.46 16.24 -12.09
N ALA A 350 30.24 17.30 -11.86
CA ALA A 350 31.56 17.45 -12.49
C ALA A 350 32.54 16.34 -12.06
N ALA A 351 32.44 15.84 -10.83
CA ALA A 351 33.29 14.75 -10.35
C ALA A 351 32.93 13.40 -11.00
N ILE A 352 31.64 13.11 -11.20
CA ILE A 352 31.20 11.83 -11.79
C ILE A 352 31.25 11.82 -13.32
N TYR A 353 31.15 12.99 -13.96
CA TYR A 353 31.04 13.11 -15.42
C TYR A 353 32.16 12.40 -16.21
N PRO A 354 33.46 12.52 -15.86
CA PRO A 354 34.51 11.83 -16.61
C PRO A 354 34.39 10.30 -16.54
N VAL A 355 33.94 9.78 -15.40
CA VAL A 355 33.74 8.33 -15.20
C VAL A 355 32.55 7.85 -16.04
N ALA A 356 31.43 8.58 -16.00
CA ALA A 356 30.25 8.29 -16.82
C ALA A 356 30.59 8.37 -18.32
N TYR A 357 31.32 9.40 -18.76
CA TYR A 357 31.70 9.57 -20.16
C TYR A 357 32.55 8.42 -20.68
N VAL A 358 33.58 8.01 -19.93
CA VAL A 358 34.44 6.87 -20.35
C VAL A 358 33.63 5.59 -20.43
N TRP A 359 32.70 5.38 -19.50
CA TRP A 359 31.81 4.23 -19.52
C TRP A 359 30.91 4.25 -20.76
N ASP A 360 30.16 5.33 -20.99
CA ASP A 360 29.22 5.44 -22.10
C ASP A 360 29.93 5.33 -23.45
N TRP A 361 31.06 6.02 -23.62
CA TRP A 361 31.91 5.91 -24.82
C TRP A 361 32.32 4.46 -25.08
N TYR A 362 32.87 3.77 -24.07
CA TYR A 362 33.30 2.39 -24.22
C TYR A 362 32.12 1.47 -24.56
N THR A 363 30.99 1.62 -23.88
CA THR A 363 29.82 0.77 -24.09
C THR A 363 29.14 0.98 -25.43
N LEU A 364 29.15 2.21 -25.97
CA LEU A 364 28.68 2.51 -27.32
C LEU A 364 29.66 1.95 -28.37
N GLU A 365 30.97 2.11 -28.15
CA GLU A 365 32.02 1.63 -29.06
C GLU A 365 31.99 0.10 -29.20
N VAL A 366 31.84 -0.63 -28.08
CA VAL A 366 31.80 -2.10 -28.10
C VAL A 366 30.38 -2.67 -28.33
N GLY A 367 29.38 -1.80 -28.50
CA GLY A 367 28.01 -2.19 -28.86
C GLY A 367 27.22 -2.86 -27.73
N VAL A 368 27.48 -2.54 -26.46
CA VAL A 368 26.65 -2.99 -25.32
C VAL A 368 25.22 -2.48 -25.45
N PHE A 369 25.05 -1.24 -25.92
CA PHE A 369 23.76 -0.65 -26.25
C PHE A 369 23.88 0.33 -27.43
N ALA A 370 22.74 0.78 -27.95
CA ALA A 370 22.66 1.74 -29.04
C ALA A 370 21.55 2.77 -28.79
N ILE A 371 21.77 3.99 -29.25
CA ILE A 371 20.82 5.10 -29.12
C ILE A 371 20.20 5.32 -30.49
N VAL A 372 18.98 4.80 -30.65
CA VAL A 372 18.32 4.69 -31.95
C VAL A 372 17.66 6.01 -32.36
N THR A 373 16.90 6.62 -31.45
CA THR A 373 16.13 7.85 -31.70
C THR A 373 16.91 9.07 -31.22
N ARG A 374 17.82 9.57 -32.05
CA ARG A 374 18.73 10.70 -31.73
C ARG A 374 18.86 11.69 -32.88
N THR A 375 19.36 12.88 -32.59
CA THR A 375 19.57 13.97 -33.56
C THR A 375 20.69 13.70 -34.56
N GLY A 376 21.63 12.81 -34.22
CA GLY A 376 22.76 12.45 -35.06
C GLY A 376 23.99 13.35 -34.91
N TYR A 377 24.02 14.22 -33.90
CA TYR A 377 25.19 15.03 -33.57
C TYR A 377 26.03 14.37 -32.47
N ASP A 378 27.28 14.09 -32.80
CA ASP A 378 28.24 13.55 -31.84
C ASP A 378 29.17 14.65 -31.33
N LEU A 379 29.48 14.61 -30.04
CA LEU A 379 30.47 15.43 -29.37
C LEU A 379 31.44 14.48 -28.68
N PHE A 380 32.76 14.69 -28.86
CA PHE A 380 33.79 13.82 -28.29
C PHE A 380 33.53 12.31 -28.46
N GLY A 381 33.01 11.89 -29.62
CA GLY A 381 32.82 10.49 -29.96
C GLY A 381 31.56 9.81 -29.39
N ILE A 382 30.67 10.54 -28.72
CA ILE A 382 29.33 10.04 -28.31
C ILE A 382 28.24 11.06 -28.66
N PRO A 383 26.95 10.66 -28.73
CA PRO A 383 25.86 11.59 -29.02
C PRO A 383 25.75 12.72 -27.99
N ILE A 384 25.39 13.91 -28.45
CA ILE A 384 25.19 15.07 -27.56
C ILE A 384 24.13 14.82 -26.48
N GLU A 385 23.13 14.00 -26.78
CA GLU A 385 22.09 13.63 -25.83
C GLU A 385 22.64 12.85 -24.63
N GLU A 386 23.68 12.03 -24.80
CA GLU A 386 24.34 11.33 -23.68
C GLU A 386 25.10 12.30 -22.79
N HIS A 387 25.74 13.32 -23.38
CA HIS A 387 26.38 14.37 -22.59
C HIS A 387 25.38 15.13 -21.72
N LEU A 388 24.15 15.34 -22.21
CA LEU A 388 23.08 15.94 -21.43
C LEU A 388 22.53 14.98 -20.38
N PHE A 389 22.30 13.71 -20.74
CA PHE A 389 21.84 12.66 -19.84
C PHE A 389 22.75 12.52 -18.60
N MET A 390 24.07 12.50 -18.81
CA MET A 390 25.09 12.45 -17.75
C MET A 390 25.08 13.66 -16.80
N VAL A 391 24.43 14.76 -17.19
CA VAL A 391 24.24 15.95 -16.35
C VAL A 391 22.85 15.95 -15.71
N VAL A 392 21.81 15.73 -16.51
CA VAL A 392 20.41 15.85 -16.13
C VAL A 392 20.00 14.77 -15.14
N VAL A 393 20.38 13.50 -15.36
CA VAL A 393 19.98 12.41 -14.46
C VAL A 393 20.56 12.60 -13.05
N PRO A 394 21.87 12.83 -12.87
CA PRO A 394 22.40 13.10 -11.53
C PRO A 394 21.86 14.41 -10.93
N ALA A 395 21.63 15.45 -11.74
CA ALA A 395 20.98 16.68 -11.27
C ALA A 395 19.57 16.42 -10.74
N PHE A 396 18.78 15.58 -11.42
CA PHE A 396 17.43 15.20 -11.01
C PHE A 396 17.47 14.43 -9.68
N VAL A 397 18.33 13.42 -9.57
CA VAL A 397 18.53 12.63 -8.34
C VAL A 397 18.93 13.52 -7.18
N LEU A 398 19.92 14.40 -7.36
CA LEU A 398 20.37 15.34 -6.33
C LEU A 398 19.29 16.36 -5.99
N GLY A 399 18.52 16.84 -6.97
CA GLY A 399 17.39 17.74 -6.78
C GLY A 399 16.32 17.14 -5.88
N VAL A 400 15.93 15.89 -6.13
CA VAL A 400 14.99 15.15 -5.28
C VAL A 400 15.58 14.92 -3.89
N HIS A 401 16.81 14.43 -3.80
CA HIS A 401 17.48 14.16 -2.52
C HIS A 401 17.56 15.40 -1.62
N GLU A 402 17.99 16.54 -2.17
CA GLU A 402 18.11 17.79 -1.43
C GLU A 402 16.75 18.38 -1.07
N THR A 403 15.75 18.19 -1.93
CA THR A 403 14.36 18.56 -1.60
C THR A 403 13.86 17.76 -0.41
N ILE A 404 14.06 16.43 -0.38
CA ILE A 404 13.69 15.58 0.75
C ILE A 404 14.44 15.99 2.02
N ARG A 405 15.74 16.25 1.93
CA ARG A 405 16.55 16.70 3.06
C ARG A 405 16.04 18.04 3.62
N SER A 406 15.67 18.98 2.75
CA SER A 406 15.14 20.29 3.17
C SER A 406 13.81 20.22 3.92
N MET A 407 13.01 19.16 3.69
CA MET A 407 11.73 18.96 4.39
C MET A 407 11.89 18.42 5.81
N HIS A 408 13.00 17.74 6.13
CA HIS A 408 13.22 17.13 7.44
C HIS A 408 13.98 18.05 8.44
N GLY A 409 14.30 19.30 8.04
CA GLY A 409 15.11 20.23 8.83
C GLY A 409 16.57 19.75 9.00
N PRO A 410 17.51 20.63 9.39
CA PRO A 410 18.78 20.14 9.90
C PRO A 410 18.48 19.34 11.17
N ALA A 411 18.84 18.06 11.21
CA ALA A 411 18.97 17.33 12.46
C ALA A 411 19.81 18.22 13.39
N GLU A 412 19.31 18.52 14.58
CA GLU A 412 20.05 19.26 15.58
C GLU A 412 21.43 18.63 15.72
N ALA A 413 22.45 19.33 15.26
CA ALA A 413 23.83 19.07 15.63
C ALA A 413 23.96 19.48 17.09
N GLY A 414 23.49 18.61 17.99
CA GLY A 414 23.77 18.70 19.41
C GLY A 414 25.27 18.48 19.63
N GLY A 415 25.92 19.49 20.19
CA GLY A 415 27.32 19.44 20.59
C GLY A 415 27.99 20.80 20.45
N GLU A 416 27.69 21.71 21.38
CA GLU A 416 28.58 22.85 21.64
C GLU A 416 30.01 22.34 21.90
N PRO A 417 31.05 22.89 21.26
CA PRO A 417 32.41 22.71 21.74
C PRO A 417 32.54 23.47 23.05
N GLY A 418 32.88 22.73 24.11
CA GLY A 418 33.14 23.29 25.43
C GLY A 418 34.13 24.45 25.36
N SER A 419 33.79 25.51 26.07
CA SER A 419 34.67 26.59 26.48
C SER A 419 35.95 26.00 27.07
N GLU A 420 37.04 26.04 26.31
CA GLU A 420 38.38 25.75 26.79
C GLU A 420 38.71 26.69 27.95
N ALA A 421 39.25 26.08 29.01
CA ALA A 421 39.79 26.76 30.16
C ALA A 421 41.00 27.60 29.74
N GLU A 422 40.88 28.92 29.80
CA GLU A 422 42.02 29.80 29.99
C GLU A 422 42.37 29.81 31.48
N ALA A 423 43.44 29.10 31.81
CA ALA A 423 44.22 29.37 32.99
C ALA A 423 44.95 30.70 32.80
N ASP A 424 44.64 31.69 33.63
CA ASP A 424 45.55 32.80 33.89
C ASP A 424 45.80 32.90 35.39
N ASP A 425 47.08 32.92 35.70
CA ASP A 425 47.70 32.93 37.02
C ASP A 425 47.87 34.40 37.44
N GLY A 426 47.33 34.76 38.61
CA GLY A 426 47.34 36.14 39.08
C GLY A 426 46.92 36.24 40.54
N THR A 427 47.85 35.92 41.42
CA THR A 427 47.90 36.28 42.85
C THR A 427 47.34 37.69 43.16
N ASP A 428 46.49 37.83 44.18
CA ASP A 428 46.80 38.55 45.44
C ASP A 428 45.59 38.59 46.42
N GLY A 429 45.88 38.51 47.73
CA GLY A 429 45.17 39.30 48.75
C GLY A 429 43.86 38.82 49.40
N GLY A 430 43.96 38.00 50.45
CA GLY A 430 43.54 38.37 51.82
C GLY A 430 42.06 38.52 52.25
N ALA A 431 41.72 37.78 53.33
CA ALA A 431 40.64 38.02 54.33
C ALA A 431 39.17 38.00 53.83
N GLY A 432 38.19 37.35 54.45
CA GLY A 432 37.88 37.05 55.84
C GLY A 432 36.36 37.28 56.06
N SER A 433 35.75 36.62 57.06
CA SER A 433 34.35 36.77 57.55
C SER A 433 33.23 36.15 56.67
N GLU A 434 32.57 35.07 57.12
CA GLU A 434 31.36 35.01 57.98
C GLU A 434 30.06 35.46 57.29
N GLY A 435 29.00 34.64 57.37
CA GLY A 435 27.63 35.16 57.22
C GLY A 435 26.55 34.25 56.61
N ARG A 436 26.16 33.22 57.34
CA ARG A 436 24.78 32.73 57.53
C ARG A 436 23.66 33.66 57.00
N ARG A 437 22.70 33.14 56.21
CA ARG A 437 21.23 33.24 56.47
C ARG A 437 20.37 32.54 55.40
N ASP A 438 19.33 31.90 55.92
CA ASP A 438 18.16 31.31 55.27
C ASP A 438 17.30 32.31 54.49
N GLY A 439 16.44 31.79 53.60
CA GLY A 439 15.25 32.52 53.17
C GLY A 439 14.53 31.96 51.94
N SER A 440 13.64 31.00 52.18
CA SER A 440 12.39 30.66 51.45
C SER A 440 12.40 30.46 49.94
#